data_AF-A0A9E3WD46-F1
#
_entry.id   AF-A0A9E3WD46-F1
#
_cell.length_a   1.000
_cell.length_b   1.000
_cell.length_c   1.000
_cell.angle_alpha   90.00
_cell.angle_beta   90.00
_cell.angle_gamma   90.00
#
_symmetry.space_group_name_H-M   'P 1'
#
loop_
_entity.id
_entity.type
_entity.pdbx_description
1 polymer ?
#
loop_
_entity_poly.entity_id
_entity_poly.type
_entity_poly.pdbx_seq_one_letter_code
_entity_poly.pdbx_strand_id
1 'polypeptide(L)'
;AAEQVAQYLGLRPEDLVTHVHRLRLIDHTPMIIEHIYVPQKLAPGLEQSDLSQSLRDLMAAHYQIEAASKDVTFESIPSDGYVSQLLNIPVGSPTMLEKRLSFTADLVPCEYSEHLYRGDRFAFRLK
;
A
#
# COMPACT_ATOMS: atom_id res chain seq x y z
N ALA A 1 -9.60 4.73 -9.78
CA ALA A 1 -8.37 4.18 -9.18
C ALA A 1 -7.20 4.22 -10.16
N ALA A 2 -7.22 3.47 -11.28
CA ALA A 2 -6.08 3.37 -12.21
C ALA A 2 -5.56 4.72 -12.75
N GLU A 3 -6.45 5.62 -13.20
CA GLU A 3 -6.06 6.94 -13.72
C GLU A 3 -5.41 7.84 -12.65
N GLN A 4 -5.93 7.77 -11.42
CA GLN A 4 -5.40 8.53 -10.30
C GLN A 4 -4.07 7.98 -9.78
N VAL A 5 -3.91 6.64 -9.77
CA VAL A 5 -2.63 5.97 -9.47
C VAL A 5 -1.58 6.35 -10.52
N ALA A 6 -1.93 6.35 -11.80
CA ALA A 6 -1.03 6.79 -12.86
C ALA A 6 -0.59 8.24 -12.67
N GLN A 7 -1.52 9.13 -12.29
CA GLN A 7 -1.21 10.52 -11.98
C GLN A 7 -0.25 10.66 -10.79
N TYR A 8 -0.50 9.97 -9.66
CA TYR A 8 0.38 10.02 -8.49
C TYR A 8 1.79 9.50 -8.79
N LEU A 9 1.89 8.47 -9.61
CA LEU A 9 3.16 7.87 -9.99
C LEU A 9 3.84 8.56 -11.18
N GLY A 10 3.25 9.62 -11.74
CA GLY A 10 3.79 10.34 -12.90
C GLY A 10 3.92 9.46 -14.15
N LEU A 11 2.99 8.53 -14.33
CA LEU A 11 3.04 7.52 -15.38
C LEU A 11 2.34 7.98 -16.65
N ARG A 12 2.87 7.52 -17.77
CA ARG A 12 2.22 7.68 -19.08
C ARG A 12 1.18 6.57 -19.30
N PRO A 13 0.22 6.74 -20.22
CA PRO A 13 -0.80 5.72 -20.49
C PRO A 13 -0.26 4.33 -20.83
N GLU A 14 0.94 4.27 -21.44
CA GLU A 14 1.63 3.04 -21.83
C GLU A 14 2.47 2.41 -20.70
N ASP A 15 2.73 3.14 -19.61
CA ASP A 15 3.51 2.62 -18.49
C ASP A 15 2.73 1.54 -17.73
N LEU A 16 3.40 0.42 -17.46
CA LEU A 16 2.83 -0.68 -16.70
C LEU A 16 3.04 -0.51 -15.20
N VAL A 17 2.06 -0.95 -14.42
CA VAL A 17 2.05 -0.91 -12.95
C VAL A 17 1.76 -2.29 -12.42
N THR A 18 2.62 -2.76 -11.51
CA THR A 18 2.33 -3.95 -10.72
C THR A 18 1.46 -3.54 -9.54
N HIS A 19 0.25 -4.11 -9.46
CA HIS A 19 -0.66 -3.94 -8.33
C HIS A 19 -0.59 -5.17 -7.42
N VAL A 20 -0.05 -4.96 -6.23
CA VAL A 20 0.00 -5.95 -5.15
C VAL A 20 -1.16 -5.70 -4.21
N HIS A 21 -2.04 -6.68 -4.06
CA HIS A 21 -3.20 -6.62 -3.18
C HIS A 21 -3.16 -7.76 -2.17
N ARG A 22 -3.05 -7.45 -0.87
CA ARG A 22 -2.75 -8.43 0.18
C ARG A 22 -3.55 -8.19 1.45
N LEU A 23 -3.83 -9.27 2.17
CA LEU A 23 -4.36 -9.25 3.52
C LEU A 23 -3.23 -9.60 4.51
N ARG A 24 -2.87 -8.66 5.39
CA ARG A 24 -1.88 -8.89 6.46
C ARG A 24 -2.56 -9.49 7.68
N LEU A 25 -1.97 -10.57 8.19
CA LEU A 25 -2.38 -11.21 9.43
C LEU A 25 -1.35 -10.92 10.52
N ILE A 26 -1.82 -10.67 11.74
CA ILE A 26 -1.01 -10.65 12.96
C ILE A 26 -1.63 -11.71 13.88
N ASP A 27 -0.82 -12.67 14.31
CA ASP A 27 -1.28 -13.83 15.10
C ASP A 27 -2.53 -14.50 14.48
N HIS A 28 -2.44 -14.80 13.19
CA HIS A 28 -3.53 -15.39 12.37
C HIS A 28 -4.81 -14.55 12.25
N THR A 29 -4.82 -13.32 12.75
CA THR A 29 -5.99 -12.44 12.68
C THR A 29 -5.81 -11.41 11.56
N PRO A 30 -6.79 -11.24 10.65
CA PRO A 30 -6.75 -10.19 9.63
C PRO A 30 -6.69 -8.79 10.26
N MET A 31 -5.72 -7.98 9.81
CA MET A 31 -5.41 -6.69 10.42
C MET A 31 -5.39 -5.53 9.43
N ILE A 32 -4.85 -5.76 8.23
CA ILE A 32 -4.60 -4.71 7.25
C ILE A 32 -4.92 -5.26 5.85
N ILE A 33 -5.70 -4.52 5.07
CA ILE A 33 -5.77 -4.72 3.61
C ILE A 33 -4.80 -3.73 2.99
N GLU A 34 -3.89 -4.22 2.15
CA GLU A 34 -2.90 -3.40 1.45
C GLU A 34 -3.19 -3.41 -0.05
N HIS A 35 -3.26 -2.23 -0.66
CA HIS A 35 -3.17 -2.03 -2.09
C HIS A 35 -1.88 -1.27 -2.38
N ILE A 36 -0.95 -1.88 -3.11
CA ILE A 36 0.35 -1.28 -3.36
C ILE A 36 0.61 -1.30 -4.87
N TYR A 37 0.98 -0.15 -5.39
CA TYR A 37 1.16 0.11 -6.82
C TYR A 37 2.60 0.53 -7.06
N VAL A 38 3.32 -0.28 -7.85
CA VAL A 38 4.73 -0.06 -8.16
C VAL A 38 4.89 0.01 -9.68
N PRO A 39 5.51 1.06 -10.25
CA PRO A 39 5.83 1.09 -11.67
C PRO A 39 6.69 -0.12 -12.05
N GLN A 40 6.26 -0.90 -13.05
CA GLN A 40 6.95 -2.15 -13.42
C GLN A 40 8.40 -1.90 -13.89
N LYS A 41 8.67 -0.72 -14.46
CA LYS A 41 10.02 -0.28 -14.84
C LYS A 41 10.99 -0.18 -13.66
N LEU A 42 10.48 0.00 -12.44
CA LEU A 42 11.26 0.09 -11.22
C LEU A 42 11.44 -1.28 -10.54
N ALA A 43 10.41 -2.13 -10.58
CA ALA A 43 10.45 -3.47 -10.01
C ALA A 43 9.97 -4.54 -11.01
N PRO A 44 10.78 -4.85 -12.04
CA PRO A 44 10.42 -5.82 -13.05
C PRO A 44 10.33 -7.23 -12.45
N GLY A 45 9.20 -7.92 -12.66
CA GLY A 45 8.99 -9.27 -12.12
C GLY A 45 8.57 -9.31 -10.66
N LEU A 46 8.18 -8.16 -10.07
CA LEU A 46 7.70 -8.09 -8.69
C LEU A 46 6.55 -9.08 -8.40
N GLU A 47 5.68 -9.32 -9.37
CA GLU A 47 4.57 -10.27 -9.27
C GLU A 47 5.02 -11.73 -9.09
N GLN A 48 6.29 -12.04 -9.37
CA GLN A 48 6.91 -13.37 -9.23
C GLN A 48 7.69 -13.51 -7.92
N SER A 49 7.85 -12.42 -7.17
CA SER A 49 8.58 -12.41 -5.90
C SER A 49 7.76 -13.04 -4.77
N ASP A 50 8.42 -13.43 -3.68
CA ASP A 50 7.70 -13.80 -2.46
C ASP A 50 7.08 -12.54 -1.82
N LEU A 51 5.77 -12.40 -1.99
CA LEU A 51 4.98 -11.29 -1.46
C LEU A 51 4.41 -11.59 -0.06
N SER A 52 4.89 -12.60 0.67
CA SER A 52 4.55 -12.78 2.09
C SER A 52 5.37 -11.86 3.01
N GLN A 53 6.56 -11.47 2.56
CA GLN A 53 7.48 -10.63 3.31
C GLN A 53 7.10 -9.13 3.27
N SER A 54 7.88 -8.33 3.99
CA SER A 54 7.83 -6.88 3.93
C SER A 54 8.17 -6.38 2.52
N LEU A 55 7.21 -5.71 1.87
CA LEU A 55 7.42 -5.20 0.51
C LEU A 55 8.56 -4.16 0.49
N ARG A 56 8.68 -3.33 1.53
CA ARG A 56 9.78 -2.37 1.66
C ARG A 56 11.15 -3.06 1.66
N ASP A 57 11.28 -4.14 2.43
CA ASP A 57 12.56 -4.86 2.52
C ASP A 57 12.86 -5.61 1.21
N LEU A 58 11.84 -6.18 0.55
CA LEU A 58 11.96 -6.76 -0.79
C LEU A 58 12.43 -5.70 -1.82
N MET A 59 11.82 -4.52 -1.82
CA MET A 59 12.16 -3.41 -2.73
C MET A 59 13.60 -2.94 -2.55
N ALA A 60 14.05 -2.78 -1.31
CA ALA A 60 15.42 -2.40 -1.01
C ALA A 60 16.43 -3.49 -1.41
N ALA A 61 16.18 -4.74 -1.04
CA ALA A 61 17.15 -5.82 -1.24
C ALA A 61 17.29 -6.24 -2.70
N HIS A 62 16.17 -6.36 -3.44
CA HIS A 62 16.18 -6.93 -4.78
C HIS A 62 16.23 -5.89 -5.90
N TYR A 63 15.64 -4.72 -5.66
CA TYR A 63 15.50 -3.67 -6.68
C TYR A 63 16.33 -2.42 -6.37
N GLN A 64 17.06 -2.40 -5.23
CA GLN A 64 17.84 -1.25 -4.76
C GLN A 64 17.00 0.03 -4.64
N ILE A 65 15.70 -0.11 -4.36
CA ILE A 65 14.78 0.99 -4.19
C ILE A 65 14.52 1.19 -2.70
N GLU A 66 15.07 2.28 -2.17
CA GLU A 66 14.77 2.78 -0.84
C GLU A 66 14.02 4.11 -0.95
N ALA A 67 12.87 4.20 -0.29
CA ALA A 67 12.12 5.44 -0.22
C ALA A 67 12.87 6.45 0.65
N ALA A 68 13.33 7.55 0.04
CA ALA A 68 14.03 8.62 0.74
C ALA A 68 13.07 9.58 1.46
N SER A 69 11.86 9.75 0.91
CA SER A 69 10.80 10.54 1.52
C SER A 69 9.42 9.96 1.17
N LYS A 70 8.40 10.43 1.90
CA LYS A 70 7.02 9.99 1.72
C LYS A 70 6.05 11.12 2.04
N ASP A 71 4.99 11.20 1.25
CA ASP A 71 3.77 11.95 1.57
C ASP A 71 2.72 10.97 2.06
N VAL A 72 2.08 11.27 3.20
CA VAL A 72 1.18 10.34 3.88
C VAL A 72 -0.05 11.08 4.41
N THR A 73 -1.23 10.56 4.08
CA THR A 73 -2.49 11.00 4.66
C THR A 73 -3.14 9.88 5.47
N PHE A 74 -3.91 10.27 6.48
CA PHE A 74 -4.70 9.36 7.31
C PHE A 74 -6.15 9.82 7.33
N GLU A 75 -7.07 8.92 7.01
CA GLU A 75 -8.50 9.19 6.96
C GLU A 75 -9.23 8.12 7.78
N SER A 76 -10.11 8.53 8.70
CA SER A 76 -11.01 7.59 9.36
C SER A 76 -12.25 7.42 8.50
N ILE A 77 -12.48 6.20 8.00
CA ILE A 77 -13.63 5.86 7.16
C ILE A 77 -14.44 4.70 7.77
N PRO A 78 -15.76 4.64 7.55
CA PRO A 78 -16.52 3.44 7.87
C PRO A 78 -16.12 2.31 6.91
N SER A 79 -15.93 1.09 7.44
CA SER A 79 -15.72 -0.10 6.59
C SER A 79 -16.97 -0.41 5.76
N ASP A 80 -16.76 -0.67 4.47
CA ASP A 80 -17.80 -1.20 3.58
C ASP A 80 -17.89 -2.73 3.69
N GLY A 81 -18.82 -3.34 2.95
CA GLY A 81 -19.01 -4.80 2.99
C GLY A 81 -17.76 -5.60 2.60
N TYR A 82 -16.96 -5.09 1.66
CA TYR A 82 -15.74 -5.75 1.20
C TYR A 82 -14.64 -5.72 2.26
N VAL A 83 -14.36 -4.54 2.81
CA VAL A 83 -13.37 -4.33 3.87
C VAL A 83 -13.76 -5.12 5.12
N SER A 84 -15.03 -5.05 5.52
CA SER A 84 -15.55 -5.76 6.69
C SER A 84 -15.42 -7.27 6.57
N GLN A 85 -15.69 -7.83 5.39
CA GLN A 85 -15.55 -9.26 5.15
C GLN A 85 -14.09 -9.70 5.27
N LEU A 86 -13.15 -8.99 4.64
CA LEU A 86 -11.73 -9.35 4.66
C LEU A 86 -11.08 -9.17 6.04
N LEU A 87 -11.42 -8.09 6.75
CA LEU A 87 -10.87 -7.81 8.08
C LEU A 87 -11.60 -8.54 9.21
N ASN A 88 -12.71 -9.23 8.91
CA ASN A 88 -13.59 -9.90 9.86
C ASN A 88 -14.06 -8.94 10.98
N ILE A 89 -14.66 -7.83 10.56
CA ILE A 89 -15.24 -6.79 11.44
C ILE A 89 -16.65 -6.43 10.96
N PRO A 90 -17.53 -5.88 11.82
CA PRO A 90 -18.85 -5.42 11.39
C PRO A 90 -18.78 -4.34 10.30
N VAL A 91 -19.77 -4.29 9.40
CA VAL A 91 -19.94 -3.17 8.45
C VAL A 91 -20.13 -1.86 9.21
N GLY A 92 -19.46 -0.80 8.74
CA GLY A 92 -19.46 0.51 9.39
C GLY A 92 -18.46 0.65 10.54
N SER A 93 -17.69 -0.40 10.87
CA SER A 93 -16.63 -0.32 11.87
C SER A 93 -15.59 0.73 11.46
N PRO A 94 -15.08 1.55 12.41
CA PRO A 94 -14.02 2.50 12.12
C PRO A 94 -12.79 1.82 11.52
N THR A 95 -12.36 2.31 10.36
CA THR A 95 -11.19 1.81 9.62
C THR A 95 -10.31 3.00 9.30
N MET A 96 -9.01 2.87 9.56
CA MET A 96 -8.05 3.90 9.19
C MET A 96 -7.54 3.62 7.79
N LEU A 97 -7.78 4.54 6.86
CA LEU A 97 -7.18 4.54 5.53
C LEU A 97 -5.92 5.40 5.55
N GLU A 98 -4.76 4.77 5.40
CA GLU A 98 -3.50 5.45 5.12
C GLU A 98 -3.28 5.45 3.61
N LYS A 99 -3.10 6.64 3.01
CA LYS A 99 -2.59 6.74 1.64
C LYS A 99 -1.16 7.23 1.71
N ARG A 100 -0.27 6.60 0.97
CA ARG A 100 1.16 6.91 0.97
C ARG A 100 1.69 7.00 -0.44
N LEU A 101 2.41 8.08 -0.75
CA LEU A 101 3.22 8.22 -1.94
C LEU A 101 4.68 8.29 -1.51
N SER A 102 5.49 7.33 -1.95
CA SER A 102 6.90 7.23 -1.63
C SER A 102 7.76 7.73 -2.79
N PHE A 103 8.87 8.38 -2.47
CA PHE A 103 9.79 8.96 -3.44
C PHE A 103 11.21 8.43 -3.26
N THR A 104 11.94 8.27 -4.37
CA THR A 104 13.39 8.03 -4.35
C THR A 104 14.16 9.27 -3.88
N ALA A 105 15.48 9.14 -3.69
CA ALA A 105 16.35 10.27 -3.35
C ALA A 105 16.30 11.39 -4.40
N ASP A 106 16.06 11.05 -5.67
CA ASP A 106 15.93 11.99 -6.78
C ASP A 106 14.50 12.58 -6.92
N LEU A 107 13.66 12.43 -5.89
CA LEU A 107 12.26 12.90 -5.84
C LEU A 107 11.35 12.28 -6.91
N VAL A 108 11.67 11.07 -7.38
CA VAL A 108 10.82 10.33 -8.33
C VAL A 108 9.83 9.44 -7.55
N PRO A 109 8.52 9.48 -7.85
CA PRO A 109 7.55 8.56 -7.25
C PRO A 109 7.91 7.09 -7.55
N CYS A 110 8.07 6.28 -6.51
CA CYS A 110 8.44 4.87 -6.65
C CYS A 110 7.36 3.88 -6.21
N GLU A 111 6.45 4.31 -5.34
CA GLU A 111 5.38 3.48 -4.80
C GLU A 111 4.21 4.37 -4.39
N TYR A 112 2.99 3.98 -4.77
CA TYR A 112 1.77 4.49 -4.17
C TYR A 112 1.09 3.34 -3.44
N SER A 113 0.59 3.58 -2.23
CA SER A 113 -0.09 2.56 -1.45
C SER A 113 -1.28 3.09 -0.67
N GLU A 114 -2.28 2.23 -0.53
CA GLU A 114 -3.44 2.41 0.32
C GLU A 114 -3.48 1.26 1.32
N HIS A 115 -3.53 1.58 2.61
CA HIS A 115 -3.58 0.61 3.69
C HIS A 115 -4.82 0.86 4.54
N LEU A 116 -5.67 -0.15 4.66
CA LEU A 116 -6.88 -0.13 5.47
C LEU A 116 -6.64 -0.92 6.75
N TYR A 117 -6.44 -0.20 7.85
CA TYR A 117 -6.17 -0.77 9.17
C TYR A 117 -7.46 -0.84 9.99
N ARG A 118 -7.60 -1.95 10.72
CA ARG A 118 -8.62 -2.09 11.76
C ARG A 118 -8.51 -1.00 12.84
N GLY A 119 -9.52 -0.14 12.93
CA GLY A 119 -9.52 0.95 13.91
C GLY A 119 -9.61 0.50 15.38
N ASP A 120 -10.11 -0.72 15.63
CA ASP A 120 -10.16 -1.33 16.98
C ASP A 120 -8.81 -1.90 17.44
N ARG A 121 -7.82 -1.97 16.56
CA ARG A 121 -6.52 -2.63 16.81
C ARG A 121 -5.30 -1.75 16.57
N PHE A 122 -5.45 -0.64 15.83
CA PHE A 122 -4.35 0.25 15.49
C PHE A 122 -4.55 1.65 16.08
N ALA A 123 -3.46 2.22 16.58
CA ALA A 123 -3.36 3.62 16.93
C ALA A 123 -2.10 4.19 16.27
N PHE A 124 -2.23 5.31 15.58
CA PHE A 124 -1.12 5.98 14.93
C PHE A 124 -0.59 7.09 15.84
N ARG A 125 0.72 7.17 15.98
CA ARG A 125 1.40 8.25 16.70
C ARG A 125 2.38 8.92 15.74
N LEU A 126 2.09 10.17 15.43
CA LEU A 126 3.02 11.05 14.72
C LEU A 126 3.96 11.68 15.76
N LYS A 127 5.26 11.74 15.44
CA LYS A 127 6.28 12.38 16.28
C LYS A 127 7.03 13.39 15.44
#